data_AF-A0A3N0BPB2-F1
#
_entry.id   AF-A0A3N0BPB2-F1
#
_cell.length_a   1.000
_cell.length_b   1.000
_cell.length_c   1.000
_cell.angle_alpha   90.00
_cell.angle_beta   90.00
_cell.angle_gamma   90.00
#
_symmetry.space_group_name_H-M   'P 1'
#
loop_
_entity.id
_entity.type
_entity.pdbx_description
1 polymer ?
#
loop_
_entity_poly.entity_id
_entity_poly.type
_entity_poly.pdbx_seq_one_letter_code
_entity_poly.pdbx_strand_id
1 'polypeptide(L)'
;MNTIDQQLWDYIDGNLNETQRKSIEEKIETDISVKLQYEELLNFNTAFNEMELDEPSMSFTRNVMDSVALEPAPVSLKTKVDNRIIYSIGGFFVVSLMALLGYVFYNSTFTMPDFSRYLSVSFEIDKVITPTSLYIFLGIDLVLGLIYIDYFLRKKLNQNK
;
A
#
# COMPACT_ATOMS: atom_id res chain seq x y z
N MET A 1 25.19 2.43 -13.83
CA MET A 1 26.26 3.37 -14.22
C MET A 1 25.96 3.70 -15.68
N ASN A 2 25.43 4.90 -15.97
CA ASN A 2 25.06 5.24 -17.34
C ASN A 2 26.35 5.39 -18.15
N THR A 3 26.42 4.72 -19.30
CA THR A 3 27.56 4.84 -20.22
C THR A 3 27.58 6.25 -20.82
N ILE A 4 28.75 6.70 -21.29
CA ILE A 4 28.89 8.00 -21.96
C ILE A 4 27.92 8.09 -23.14
N ASP A 5 27.75 7.00 -23.89
CA ASP A 5 26.78 6.88 -24.98
C ASP A 5 25.35 7.16 -24.53
N GLN A 6 24.90 6.59 -23.40
CA GLN A 6 23.55 6.83 -22.88
C GLN A 6 23.35 8.30 -22.50
N GLN A 7 24.38 8.96 -21.96
CA GLN A 7 24.32 10.39 -21.65
C GLN A 7 24.28 11.25 -22.92
N LEU A 8 24.93 10.84 -24.01
CA LEU A 8 24.84 11.51 -25.31
C LEU A 8 23.45 11.33 -25.94
N TRP A 9 22.84 10.15 -25.83
CA TRP A 9 21.46 9.92 -26.25
C TRP A 9 20.46 10.79 -25.47
N ASP A 10 20.58 10.82 -24.13
CA ASP A 10 19.73 11.66 -23.28
C ASP A 10 19.91 13.17 -23.61
N TYR A 11 21.11 13.57 -24.05
CA TYR A 11 21.40 14.93 -24.52
C TYR A 11 20.70 15.24 -25.86
N ILE A 12 20.79 14.34 -26.84
CA ILE A 12 20.13 14.46 -28.15
C ILE A 12 18.61 14.51 -27.99
N ASP A 13 18.05 13.68 -27.10
CA ASP A 13 16.61 13.61 -26.82
C ASP A 13 16.09 14.77 -25.95
N GLY A 14 16.98 15.58 -25.36
CA GLY A 14 16.62 16.71 -24.50
C GLY A 14 16.14 16.33 -23.10
N ASN A 15 16.36 15.09 -22.66
CA ASN A 15 15.92 14.55 -21.37
C ASN A 15 16.86 14.87 -20.19
N LEU A 16 17.94 15.64 -20.41
CA LEU A 16 18.92 16.01 -19.39
C LEU A 16 18.57 17.31 -18.63
N ASN A 17 18.93 17.34 -17.35
CA ASN A 17 18.90 18.54 -16.50
C ASN A 17 19.96 19.57 -16.94
N GLU A 18 19.75 20.86 -16.65
CA GLU A 18 20.63 21.96 -17.07
C GLU A 18 22.11 21.79 -16.66
N THR A 19 22.36 21.23 -15.48
CA THR A 19 23.72 20.95 -14.98
C THR A 19 24.40 19.82 -15.74
N GLN A 20 23.64 18.78 -16.11
CA GLN A 20 24.13 17.63 -16.87
C GLN A 20 24.39 18.01 -18.32
N ARG A 21 23.51 18.84 -18.91
CA ARG A 21 23.68 19.39 -20.26
C ARG A 21 25.01 20.11 -20.43
N LYS A 22 25.32 21.05 -19.52
CA LYS A 22 26.60 21.79 -19.53
C LYS A 22 27.81 20.87 -19.38
N SER A 23 27.72 19.84 -18.54
CA SER A 23 28.82 18.89 -18.35
C SER A 23 29.06 17.99 -19.57
N ILE A 24 28.03 17.71 -20.37
CA ILE A 24 28.16 16.97 -21.63
C ILE A 24 28.67 17.88 -22.74
N GLU A 25 28.21 19.12 -22.81
CA GLU A 25 28.69 20.13 -23.75
C GLU A 25 30.19 20.40 -23.58
N GLU A 26 30.66 20.58 -22.33
CA GLU A 26 32.08 20.71 -22.01
C GLU A 26 32.88 19.47 -22.42
N LYS A 27 32.32 18.26 -22.27
CA LYS A 27 32.97 17.01 -22.70
C LYS A 27 33.02 16.86 -24.22
N ILE A 28 32.00 17.29 -24.94
CA ILE A 28 31.99 17.31 -26.42
C ILE A 28 33.06 18.29 -26.94
N GLU A 29 33.28 19.41 -26.26
CA GLU A 29 34.31 20.38 -26.66
C GLU A 29 35.73 19.95 -26.27
N THR A 30 35.90 19.27 -25.13
CA THR A 30 37.21 18.93 -24.57
C THR A 30 37.76 17.61 -25.12
N ASP A 31 36.89 16.63 -25.41
CA ASP A 31 37.29 15.28 -25.79
C ASP A 31 36.90 14.94 -27.25
N ILE A 32 37.92 14.75 -28.08
CA ILE A 32 37.78 14.39 -29.50
C ILE A 32 37.02 13.06 -29.67
N SER A 33 37.20 12.11 -28.75
CA SER A 33 36.53 10.80 -28.82
C SER A 33 35.02 10.91 -28.59
N VAL A 34 34.61 11.75 -27.64
CA VAL A 34 33.19 12.01 -27.32
C VAL A 34 32.52 12.78 -28.46
N LYS A 35 33.23 13.72 -29.08
CA LYS A 35 32.75 14.46 -30.25
C LYS A 35 32.47 13.53 -31.44
N LEU A 36 33.39 12.60 -31.73
CA LEU A 36 33.20 11.63 -32.82
C LEU A 36 31.98 10.74 -32.57
N GLN A 37 31.79 10.26 -31.33
CA GLN A 37 30.61 9.48 -30.95
C GLN A 37 29.32 10.29 -31.11
N TYR A 38 29.32 11.56 -30.70
CA TYR A 38 28.17 12.44 -30.87
C TYR A 38 27.81 12.65 -32.36
N GLU A 39 28.81 12.89 -33.21
CA GLU A 39 28.60 13.04 -34.66
C GLU A 39 28.07 11.75 -35.30
N GLU A 40 28.56 10.58 -34.88
CA GLU A 40 28.06 9.28 -35.32
C GLU A 40 26.58 9.07 -34.95
N LEU A 41 26.22 9.38 -33.70
CA LEU A 41 24.83 9.28 -33.22
C LEU A 41 23.90 10.26 -33.96
N LEU A 42 24.37 11.47 -34.24
CA LEU A 42 23.60 12.47 -35.00
C LEU A 42 23.37 12.02 -36.45
N ASN A 43 24.41 11.48 -37.10
CA ASN A 43 24.32 10.93 -38.45
C ASN A 43 23.36 9.73 -38.50
N PHE A 44 23.41 8.87 -37.48
CA PHE A 44 22.48 7.74 -37.36
C PHE A 44 21.02 8.20 -37.23
N ASN A 45 20.74 9.19 -36.36
CA ASN A 45 19.39 9.75 -36.19
C ASN A 45 18.89 10.38 -37.50
N THR A 46 19.75 11.12 -38.19
CA THR A 46 19.44 11.73 -39.50
C THR A 46 19.11 10.66 -40.54
N ALA A 47 19.93 9.61 -40.66
CA ALA A 47 19.68 8.50 -41.58
C ALA A 47 18.39 7.73 -41.24
N PHE A 48 18.02 7.64 -39.97
CA PHE A 48 16.76 7.02 -39.54
C PHE A 48 15.55 7.90 -39.88
N ASN A 49 15.68 9.23 -39.79
CA ASN A 49 14.61 10.16 -40.20
C ASN A 49 14.41 10.23 -41.71
N GLU A 50 15.47 10.01 -42.50
CA GLU A 50 15.39 9.91 -43.96
C GLU A 50 14.81 8.58 -44.45
N MET A 51 14.70 7.58 -43.56
CA MET A 51 14.03 6.34 -43.88
C MET A 51 12.53 6.60 -43.99
N GLU A 52 11.96 6.35 -45.18
CA GLU A 52 10.51 6.38 -45.35
C GLU A 52 9.89 5.34 -44.41
N LEU A 53 9.03 5.80 -43.51
CA LEU A 53 8.27 4.92 -42.64
C LEU A 53 7.25 4.17 -43.50
N ASP A 54 7.49 2.89 -43.74
CA ASP A 54 6.55 2.02 -44.42
C ASP A 54 5.24 1.97 -43.62
N GLU A 55 4.13 2.40 -44.25
CA GLU A 55 2.82 2.31 -43.63
C GLU A 55 2.45 0.82 -43.42
N PRO A 56 2.02 0.43 -42.21
CA PRO A 56 1.61 -0.94 -41.98
C PRO A 56 0.42 -1.31 -42.87
N SER A 57 0.30 -2.59 -43.21
CA SER A 57 -0.85 -3.08 -43.98
C SER A 57 -2.19 -2.69 -43.33
N MET A 58 -3.23 -2.46 -44.15
CA MET A 58 -4.59 -2.17 -43.67
C MET A 58 -5.13 -3.21 -42.66
N SER A 59 -4.65 -4.46 -42.72
CA SER A 59 -5.03 -5.54 -41.80
C SER A 59 -4.20 -5.63 -40.52
N PHE A 60 -3.12 -4.85 -40.39
CA PHE A 60 -2.19 -4.95 -39.26
C PHE A 60 -2.89 -4.73 -37.92
N THR A 61 -3.62 -3.61 -37.78
CA THR A 61 -4.34 -3.28 -36.56
C THR A 61 -5.36 -4.35 -36.20
N ARG A 62 -6.06 -4.90 -37.19
CA ARG A 62 -7.01 -6.01 -36.97
C ARG A 62 -6.28 -7.25 -36.44
N ASN A 63 -5.19 -7.66 -37.08
CA ASN A 63 -4.45 -8.86 -36.67
C ASN A 63 -3.84 -8.72 -35.26
N VAL A 64 -3.34 -7.52 -34.91
CA VAL A 64 -2.81 -7.24 -33.57
C VAL A 64 -3.93 -7.28 -32.53
N MET A 65 -5.05 -6.61 -32.78
CA MET A 65 -6.16 -6.56 -31.82
C MET A 65 -6.84 -7.92 -31.67
N ASP A 66 -6.96 -8.71 -32.74
CA ASP A 66 -7.45 -10.09 -32.70
C ASP A 66 -6.51 -10.96 -31.85
N SER A 67 -5.19 -10.76 -31.96
CA SER A 67 -4.20 -11.50 -31.14
C SER A 67 -4.25 -11.11 -29.66
N VAL A 68 -4.37 -9.81 -29.36
CA VAL A 68 -4.49 -9.30 -27.99
C VAL A 68 -5.79 -9.73 -27.34
N ALA A 69 -6.89 -9.82 -28.09
CA ALA A 69 -8.18 -10.27 -27.56
C ALA A 69 -8.19 -11.76 -27.18
N LEU A 70 -7.30 -12.57 -27.77
CA LEU A 70 -7.10 -13.97 -27.40
C LEU A 70 -6.29 -14.13 -26.11
N GLU A 71 -5.52 -13.11 -25.73
CA GLU A 71 -4.79 -13.12 -24.46
C GLU A 71 -5.76 -12.87 -23.30
N PRO A 72 -5.75 -13.72 -22.25
CA PRO A 72 -6.58 -13.50 -21.09
C PRO A 72 -6.17 -12.19 -20.42
N ALA A 73 -7.14 -11.30 -20.19
CA ALA A 73 -6.92 -10.03 -19.51
C ALA A 73 -6.12 -10.25 -18.21
N PRO A 74 -5.12 -9.39 -17.90
CA PRO A 74 -4.27 -9.58 -16.74
C PRO A 74 -5.13 -9.55 -15.48
N VAL A 75 -5.39 -10.73 -14.93
CA VAL A 75 -6.17 -10.87 -13.71
C VAL A 75 -5.30 -10.35 -12.58
N SER A 76 -5.89 -9.49 -11.73
CA SER A 76 -5.29 -9.09 -10.45
C SER A 76 -4.75 -10.34 -9.75
N LEU A 77 -3.42 -10.46 -9.67
CA LEU A 77 -2.73 -11.52 -8.96
C LEU A 77 -2.99 -11.31 -7.46
N LYS A 78 -4.16 -11.77 -6.98
CA LYS A 78 -4.40 -11.85 -5.55
C LYS A 78 -3.36 -12.80 -4.99
N THR A 79 -2.51 -12.27 -4.11
CA THR A 79 -1.47 -13.02 -3.43
C THR A 79 -2.13 -14.24 -2.77
N LYS A 80 -1.72 -15.44 -3.18
CA LYS A 80 -2.22 -16.70 -2.62
C LYS A 80 -1.66 -16.87 -1.21
N VAL A 81 -2.25 -16.19 -0.24
CA VAL A 81 -1.92 -16.40 1.17
C VAL A 81 -2.69 -17.64 1.64
N ASP A 82 -1.96 -18.65 2.13
CA ASP A 82 -2.59 -19.81 2.74
C ASP A 82 -3.11 -19.45 4.13
N ASN A 83 -4.43 -19.39 4.27
CA ASN A 83 -5.10 -19.10 5.53
C ASN A 83 -4.74 -20.09 6.64
N ARG A 84 -4.31 -21.32 6.31
CA ARG A 84 -3.83 -22.30 7.30
C ARG A 84 -2.61 -21.81 8.06
N ILE A 85 -1.70 -21.11 7.38
CA ILE A 85 -0.49 -20.54 7.98
C ILE A 85 -0.85 -19.38 8.91
N ILE A 86 -1.82 -18.54 8.52
CA ILE A 86 -2.31 -17.45 9.38
C ILE A 86 -2.93 -18.03 10.66
N TYR A 87 -3.77 -19.06 10.54
CA TYR A 87 -4.40 -19.69 11.70
C TYR A 87 -3.41 -20.43 12.60
N SER A 88 -2.36 -21.05 12.04
CA SER A 88 -1.35 -21.73 12.85
C SER A 88 -0.51 -20.74 13.67
N ILE A 89 -0.08 -19.63 13.06
CA ILE A 89 0.65 -18.57 13.75
C ILE A 89 -0.24 -17.92 14.81
N GLY A 90 -1.48 -17.55 14.46
CA GLY A 90 -2.43 -16.96 15.41
C GLY A 90 -2.75 -17.90 16.57
N GLY A 91 -2.97 -19.19 16.29
CA GLY A 91 -3.21 -20.21 17.31
C GLY A 91 -2.05 -20.36 18.27
N PHE A 92 -0.80 -20.37 17.77
CA PHE A 92 0.39 -20.43 18.62
C PHE A 92 0.46 -19.27 19.62
N PHE A 93 0.20 -18.04 19.16
CA PHE A 93 0.18 -16.87 20.04
C PHE A 93 -0.92 -16.95 21.10
N VAL A 94 -2.13 -17.37 20.71
CA VAL A 94 -3.26 -17.51 21.66
C VAL A 94 -2.94 -18.56 22.72
N VAL A 95 -2.43 -19.74 22.32
CA VAL A 95 -2.06 -20.80 23.27
C VAL A 95 -0.94 -20.34 24.20
N SER A 96 0.11 -19.68 23.67
CA SER A 96 1.20 -19.14 24.48
C SER A 96 0.71 -18.11 25.50
N LEU A 97 -0.16 -17.20 25.09
CA LEU A 97 -0.77 -16.21 25.98
C LEU A 97 -1.62 -16.88 27.07
N MET A 98 -2.39 -17.90 26.70
CA MET A 98 -3.24 -18.65 27.63
C MET A 98 -2.40 -19.43 28.65
N ALA A 99 -1.28 -20.02 28.22
CA ALA A 99 -0.35 -20.72 29.10
C ALA A 99 0.29 -19.73 30.10
N LEU A 100 0.71 -18.56 29.63
CA LEU A 100 1.29 -17.52 30.48
C LEU A 100 0.26 -17.00 31.49
N LEU A 101 -0.96 -16.70 31.05
CA LEU A 101 -2.05 -16.28 31.94
C LEU A 101 -2.38 -17.36 32.97
N GLY A 102 -2.48 -18.63 32.54
CA GLY A 102 -2.70 -19.76 33.42
C GLY A 102 -1.59 -19.92 34.47
N TYR A 103 -0.33 -19.75 34.05
CA TYR A 103 0.81 -19.77 34.96
C TYR A 103 0.76 -18.61 35.97
N VAL A 104 0.42 -17.40 35.53
CA VAL A 104 0.25 -16.24 36.42
C VAL A 104 -0.88 -16.49 37.40
N PHE A 105 -2.04 -16.95 36.96
CA PHE A 105 -3.17 -17.26 37.85
C PHE A 105 -2.85 -18.38 38.84
N TYR A 106 -2.09 -19.40 38.44
CA TYR A 106 -1.69 -20.50 39.33
C TYR A 106 -0.72 -20.03 40.42
N ASN A 107 0.23 -19.15 40.09
CA ASN A 107 1.23 -18.65 41.03
C ASN A 107 0.80 -17.39 41.78
N SER A 108 -0.28 -16.72 41.35
CA SER A 108 -0.77 -15.50 41.98
C SER A 108 -1.63 -15.85 43.19
N THR A 109 -1.20 -15.40 44.36
CA THR A 109 -2.12 -15.14 45.45
C THR A 109 -2.97 -13.94 45.04
N PHE A 110 -4.29 -14.09 45.01
CA PHE A 110 -5.23 -13.00 44.78
C PHE A 110 -5.21 -12.03 45.96
N THR A 111 -4.13 -11.29 46.12
CA THR A 111 -4.08 -10.11 46.98
C THR A 111 -4.29 -8.92 46.07
N MET A 112 -5.41 -8.22 46.27
CA MET A 112 -5.70 -7.00 45.52
C MET A 112 -4.53 -6.03 45.76
N PRO A 113 -3.72 -5.70 44.73
CA PRO A 113 -2.65 -4.75 44.90
C PRO A 113 -3.29 -3.42 45.28
N ASP A 114 -2.75 -2.75 46.29
CA ASP A 114 -3.22 -1.44 46.71
C ASP A 114 -2.84 -0.41 45.63
N PHE A 115 -3.68 -0.30 44.59
CA PHE A 115 -3.50 0.58 43.44
C PHE A 115 -3.44 2.06 43.83
N SER A 116 -3.83 2.40 45.06
CA SER A 116 -3.72 3.75 45.63
C SER A 116 -2.28 4.27 45.71
N ARG A 117 -1.27 3.39 45.75
CA ARG A 117 0.16 3.79 45.83
C ARG A 117 0.80 4.14 44.49
N TYR A 118 0.25 3.66 43.39
CA TYR A 118 0.83 3.85 42.04
C TYR A 118 0.02 4.81 41.16
N LEU A 119 -1.24 5.06 41.52
CA LEU A 119 -2.12 6.04 40.87
C LEU A 119 -2.65 7.00 41.93
N SER A 120 -1.90 8.06 42.22
CA SER A 120 -2.38 9.20 43.00
C SER A 120 -3.30 10.11 42.17
N VAL A 121 -4.17 9.53 41.36
CA VAL A 121 -5.25 10.29 40.72
C VAL A 121 -6.46 10.07 41.60
N SER A 122 -6.75 11.06 42.44
CA SER A 122 -8.00 11.15 43.18
C SER A 122 -9.15 11.35 42.19
N PHE A 123 -9.51 10.29 41.46
CA PHE A 123 -10.81 10.26 40.84
C PHE A 123 -11.81 10.22 42.01
N GLU A 124 -12.51 11.32 42.23
CA GLU A 124 -13.73 11.36 43.06
C GLU A 124 -14.80 10.54 42.32
N ILE A 125 -14.59 9.23 42.20
CA ILE A 125 -15.50 8.29 41.56
C ILE A 125 -16.86 8.36 42.26
N ASP A 126 -16.87 8.60 43.58
CA ASP A 126 -18.09 8.80 44.38
C ASP A 126 -18.90 10.04 43.99
N LYS A 127 -18.27 11.05 43.39
CA LYS A 127 -18.96 12.26 42.90
C LYS A 127 -19.50 12.08 41.49
N VAL A 128 -18.91 11.17 40.71
CA VAL A 128 -19.33 10.86 39.33
C VAL A 128 -20.36 9.73 39.32
N ILE A 129 -20.28 8.77 40.25
CA ILE A 129 -21.26 7.68 40.46
C ILE A 129 -22.31 8.15 41.47
N THR A 130 -23.08 9.16 41.09
CA THR A 130 -24.32 9.51 41.81
C THR A 130 -25.48 8.66 41.27
N PRO A 131 -26.54 8.43 42.06
CA PRO A 131 -27.71 7.70 41.57
C PRO A 131 -28.28 8.31 40.28
N THR A 132 -28.24 9.64 40.16
CA THR A 132 -28.71 10.37 38.97
C THR A 132 -27.87 10.08 37.73
N SER A 133 -26.54 10.03 37.83
CA SER A 133 -25.69 9.70 36.67
C SER A 133 -25.86 8.26 36.23
N LEU A 134 -26.06 7.33 37.17
CA LEU A 134 -26.40 5.94 36.88
C LEU A 134 -27.75 5.81 36.15
N TYR A 135 -28.78 6.53 36.59
CA TYR A 135 -30.08 6.53 35.89
C TYR A 135 -29.98 7.13 34.48
N ILE A 136 -29.20 8.20 34.28
CA ILE A 136 -28.96 8.77 32.96
C ILE A 136 -28.21 7.78 32.07
N PHE A 137 -27.17 7.14 32.58
CA PHE A 137 -26.39 6.14 31.86
C PHE A 137 -27.27 4.95 31.43
N LEU A 138 -28.04 4.39 32.36
CA LEU A 138 -28.97 3.29 32.06
C LEU A 138 -30.07 3.72 31.08
N GLY A 139 -30.56 4.96 31.17
CA GLY A 139 -31.54 5.50 30.23
C GLY A 139 -30.99 5.60 28.80
N ILE A 140 -29.77 6.11 28.65
CA ILE A 140 -29.09 6.18 27.35
C ILE A 140 -28.85 4.76 26.79
N ASP A 141 -28.35 3.85 27.63
CA ASP A 141 -28.06 2.47 27.22
C ASP A 141 -29.33 1.72 26.79
N LEU A 142 -30.45 1.93 27.48
CA LEU A 142 -31.74 1.36 27.11
C LEU A 142 -32.24 1.88 25.76
N VAL A 143 -32.10 3.18 25.49
CA VAL A 143 -32.46 3.78 24.19
C VAL A 143 -31.58 3.24 23.08
N LEU A 144 -30.26 3.16 23.30
CA LEU A 144 -29.32 2.60 22.32
C LEU A 144 -29.61 1.12 22.05
N GLY A 145 -29.90 0.33 23.08
CA GLY A 145 -30.31 -1.06 22.96
C GLY A 145 -31.58 -1.21 22.10
N LEU A 146 -32.57 -0.33 22.28
CA LEU A 146 -33.81 -0.34 21.51
C LEU A 146 -33.57 0.02 20.03
N ILE A 147 -32.73 1.02 19.75
CA ILE A 147 -32.31 1.37 18.39
C ILE A 147 -31.57 0.20 17.73
N TYR A 148 -30.67 -0.45 18.46
CA TYR A 148 -29.91 -1.59 17.95
C TYR A 148 -30.82 -2.78 17.63
N ILE A 149 -31.80 -3.07 18.49
CA ILE A 149 -32.80 -4.10 18.27
C ILE A 149 -33.66 -3.78 17.04
N ASP A 150 -34.16 -2.54 16.91
CA ASP A 150 -34.93 -2.12 15.73
C ASP A 150 -34.12 -2.23 14.44
N TYR A 151 -32.86 -1.79 14.45
CA TYR A 151 -31.93 -1.95 13.33
C TYR A 151 -31.71 -3.43 12.98
N PHE A 152 -31.49 -4.28 13.98
CA PHE A 152 -31.28 -5.71 13.79
C PHE A 152 -32.50 -6.40 13.19
N LEU A 153 -33.71 -6.07 13.67
CA LEU A 153 -34.98 -6.58 13.15
C LEU A 153 -35.22 -6.14 11.69
N ARG A 154 -35.00 -4.86 11.36
CA ARG A 154 -35.14 -4.35 9.99
C ARG A 154 -34.18 -4.99 9.01
N LYS A 155 -32.92 -5.18 9.43
CA LYS A 155 -31.91 -5.87 8.61
C LYS A 155 -32.32 -7.31 8.31
N LYS A 156 -32.87 -8.02 9.29
CA LYS A 156 -33.33 -9.41 9.11
C LYS A 156 -34.61 -9.50 8.26
N LEU A 157 -35.53 -8.53 8.38
CA LEU A 157 -36.75 -8.47 7.58
C LEU A 157 -36.45 -8.24 6.08
N ASN A 158 -35.48 -7.35 5.78
CA ASN A 158 -35.10 -7.04 4.39
C ASN A 158 -34.25 -8.13 3.72
N GLN A 159 -33.70 -9.09 4.47
CA GLN A 159 -32.94 -10.22 3.92
C GLN A 159 -33.82 -11.43 3.54
N ASN A 160 -35.07 -11.48 4.00
CA ASN A 160 -36.03 -12.54 3.71
C ASN A 160 -37.04 -12.16 2.60
N LYS A 161 -36.71 -11.16 1.78
CA LYS A 161 -37.46 -10.75 0.58
C LYS A 161 -36.56 -10.94 -0.63
#